data_AF-A0A957ZG46-F1
#
_entry.id   AF-A0A957ZG46-F1
#
_cell.length_a   1.000
_cell.length_b   1.000
_cell.length_c   1.000
_cell.angle_alpha   90.00
_cell.angle_beta   90.00
_cell.angle_gamma   90.00
#
_symmetry.space_group_name_H-M   'P 1'
#
loop_
_entity.id
_entity.type
_entity.pdbx_description
1 polymer ?
#
loop_
_entity_poly.entity_id
_entity_poly.type
_entity_poly.pdbx_seq_one_letter_code
_entity_poly.pdbx_strand_id
1 'polypeptide(L)'
;IRPNTKIIYGETLGNPDIKVFPFAEVSAIAKAYNIPIMIDNTFATPYLCRPFEHGANIITHSTTKFLAGHGQAIGGVIVDGGNFDWTSGRFDN
;
A
#
# COMPACT_ATOMS: atom_id res chain seq x y z
N ILE A 1 -3.43 -16.92 2.80
CA ILE A 1 -3.86 -16.20 4.03
C ILE A 1 -3.83 -17.17 5.21
N ARG A 2 -3.41 -16.72 6.39
CA ARG A 2 -3.40 -17.52 7.64
C ARG A 2 -4.33 -16.88 8.68
N PRO A 3 -4.74 -17.60 9.75
CA PRO A 3 -5.62 -17.04 10.78
C PRO A 3 -5.10 -15.76 11.42
N ASN A 4 -3.79 -15.61 11.58
CA ASN A 4 -3.15 -14.43 12.17
C ASN A 4 -2.67 -13.38 11.14
N THR A 5 -3.04 -13.50 9.85
CA THR A 5 -2.67 -12.48 8.86
C THR A 5 -3.40 -11.17 9.14
N LYS A 6 -2.64 -10.08 9.32
CA LYS A 6 -3.16 -8.74 9.63
C LYS A 6 -3.06 -7.73 8.48
N ILE A 7 -2.21 -7.97 7.49
CA ILE A 7 -2.01 -7.05 6.36
C ILE A 7 -1.49 -7.79 5.14
N ILE A 8 -1.80 -7.29 3.94
CA ILE A 8 -1.13 -7.66 2.70
C ILE A 8 -0.27 -6.47 2.29
N TYR A 9 1.01 -6.70 2.03
CA TYR A 9 1.96 -5.66 1.66
C TYR A 9 2.50 -5.90 0.24
N GLY A 10 2.73 -4.82 -0.51
CA GLY A 10 3.37 -4.87 -1.82
C GLY A 10 3.96 -3.54 -2.26
N GLU A 11 4.69 -3.55 -3.36
CA GLU A 11 5.23 -2.36 -4.02
C GLU A 11 4.49 -2.15 -5.34
N THR A 12 4.10 -0.92 -5.65
CA THR A 12 3.39 -0.61 -6.90
C THR A 12 4.18 -1.07 -8.13
N LEU A 13 5.51 -0.90 -8.08
CA LEU A 13 6.48 -1.38 -9.04
C LEU A 13 7.64 -2.04 -8.28
N GLY A 14 7.72 -3.37 -8.32
CA GLY A 14 8.77 -4.12 -7.63
C GLY A 14 10.11 -4.07 -8.36
N ASN A 15 11.19 -3.74 -7.66
CA ASN A 15 12.56 -3.73 -8.19
C ASN A 15 13.24 -5.10 -7.99
N PRO A 16 14.02 -5.65 -8.95
CA PRO A 16 14.53 -5.03 -10.19
C PRO A 16 13.66 -5.21 -11.44
N ASP A 17 12.70 -6.13 -11.42
CA ASP A 17 11.96 -6.54 -12.63
C ASP A 17 10.91 -5.52 -13.11
N ILE A 18 10.64 -4.49 -12.30
CA ILE A 18 9.60 -3.47 -12.51
C ILE A 18 8.22 -4.12 -12.72
N LYS A 19 7.95 -5.20 -11.98
CA LYS A 19 6.65 -5.88 -12.03
C LYS A 19 5.61 -5.01 -11.34
N VAL A 20 4.48 -4.78 -12.04
CA VAL A 20 3.33 -4.08 -11.49
C VAL A 20 2.63 -4.96 -10.48
N PHE A 21 2.25 -4.39 -9.34
CA PHE A 21 1.45 -5.11 -8.34
C PHE A 21 0.10 -5.57 -8.91
N PRO A 22 -0.32 -6.82 -8.70
CA PRO A 22 -1.60 -7.34 -9.18
C PRO A 22 -2.77 -6.85 -8.31
N PHE A 23 -3.10 -5.56 -8.44
CA PHE A 23 -4.08 -4.89 -7.59
C PHE A 23 -5.46 -5.53 -7.61
N ALA A 24 -5.96 -5.93 -8.78
CA ALA A 24 -7.31 -6.46 -8.93
C ALA A 24 -7.47 -7.79 -8.18
N GLU A 25 -6.53 -8.71 -8.40
CA GLU A 25 -6.50 -10.04 -7.81
C GLU A 25 -6.29 -9.95 -6.30
N VAL A 26 -5.32 -9.15 -5.86
CA VAL A 26 -5.02 -9.02 -4.43
C VAL A 26 -6.14 -8.28 -3.69
N SER A 27 -6.76 -7.27 -4.31
CA SER A 27 -7.93 -6.59 -3.72
C SER A 27 -9.12 -7.50 -3.55
N ALA A 28 -9.37 -8.41 -4.50
CA ALA A 28 -10.42 -9.41 -4.36
C ALA A 28 -10.15 -10.35 -3.17
N ILE A 29 -8.90 -10.81 -3.00
CA ILE A 29 -8.49 -11.64 -1.87
C ILE A 29 -8.61 -10.87 -0.55
N ALA A 30 -8.07 -9.64 -0.50
CA ALA A 30 -8.11 -8.78 0.68
C ALA A 30 -9.54 -8.56 1.19
N LYS A 31 -10.47 -8.24 0.29
CA LYS A 31 -11.89 -8.06 0.62
C LYS A 31 -12.51 -9.35 1.13
N ALA A 32 -12.26 -10.49 0.48
CA ALA A 32 -12.83 -11.78 0.89
C ALA A 32 -12.40 -12.21 2.31
N TYR A 33 -11.19 -11.83 2.73
CA TYR A 33 -10.67 -12.12 4.08
C TYR A 33 -10.78 -10.93 5.04
N ASN A 34 -11.30 -9.80 4.58
CA ASN A 34 -11.34 -8.54 5.30
C ASN A 34 -9.97 -8.14 5.89
N ILE A 35 -8.92 -8.16 5.06
CA ILE A 35 -7.54 -7.79 5.44
C ILE A 35 -7.15 -6.53 4.67
N PRO A 36 -6.56 -5.50 5.30
CA PRO A 36 -6.14 -4.29 4.62
C PRO A 36 -4.94 -4.55 3.70
N ILE A 37 -4.87 -3.77 2.61
CA ILE A 37 -3.71 -3.72 1.71
C ILE A 37 -2.89 -2.47 1.99
N MET A 38 -1.58 -2.65 2.15
CA MET A 38 -0.60 -1.58 2.25
C MET A 38 0.34 -1.61 1.05
N ILE A 39 0.54 -0.47 0.41
CA ILE A 39 1.33 -0.35 -0.81
C ILE A 39 2.44 0.67 -0.65
N ASP A 40 3.68 0.25 -0.88
CA ASP A 40 4.76 1.18 -1.16
C ASP A 40 4.59 1.72 -2.58
N ASN A 41 4.34 3.03 -2.67
CA ASN A 41 4.14 3.75 -3.91
C ASN A 41 5.31 4.70 -4.20
N THR A 42 6.48 4.46 -3.60
CA THR A 42 7.67 5.30 -3.73
C THR A 42 8.07 5.48 -5.18
N PHE A 43 8.19 4.37 -5.94
CA PHE A 43 8.70 4.43 -7.32
C PHE A 43 7.70 5.10 -8.27
N ALA A 44 6.44 4.69 -8.25
CA ALA A 44 5.45 5.25 -9.17
C ALA A 44 5.05 6.69 -8.81
N THR A 45 5.18 7.09 -7.53
CA THR A 45 4.75 8.40 -7.00
C THR A 45 3.22 8.61 -7.09
N PRO A 46 2.61 9.52 -6.32
CA PRO A 46 1.19 9.81 -6.44
C PRO A 46 0.81 10.47 -7.77
N TYR A 47 1.79 10.97 -8.53
CA TYR A 47 1.56 11.58 -9.83
C TYR A 47 1.16 10.55 -10.89
N LEU A 48 1.77 9.35 -10.89
CA LEU A 48 1.52 8.32 -11.91
C LEU A 48 0.55 7.23 -11.44
N CYS A 49 0.52 6.91 -10.15
CA CYS A 49 -0.37 5.88 -9.62
C CYS A 49 -0.97 6.33 -8.29
N ARG A 50 -2.29 6.14 -8.16
CA ARG A 50 -3.03 6.38 -6.91
C ARG A 50 -3.59 5.04 -6.41
N PRO A 51 -2.80 4.22 -5.68
CA PRO A 51 -3.20 2.88 -5.22
C PRO A 51 -4.57 2.76 -4.53
N PHE A 52 -5.05 3.83 -3.89
CA PHE A 52 -6.39 3.86 -3.29
C PHE A 52 -7.50 3.61 -4.33
N GLU A 53 -7.34 4.06 -5.57
CA GLU A 53 -8.26 3.79 -6.68
C GLU A 53 -8.24 2.32 -7.11
N HIS A 54 -7.21 1.58 -6.69
CA HIS A 54 -6.97 0.18 -7.03
C HIS A 54 -7.16 -0.77 -5.83
N GLY A 55 -7.80 -0.29 -4.75
CA GLY A 55 -8.17 -1.12 -3.59
C GLY A 55 -7.15 -1.15 -2.46
N ALA A 56 -6.06 -0.39 -2.53
CA ALA A 56 -5.19 -0.18 -1.37
C ALA A 56 -5.92 0.56 -0.24
N ASN A 57 -5.48 0.33 1.00
CA ASN A 57 -6.01 1.00 2.19
C ASN A 57 -4.98 1.91 2.86
N ILE A 58 -3.71 1.54 2.79
CA ILE A 58 -2.59 2.29 3.34
C ILE A 58 -1.55 2.46 2.23
N ILE A 59 -0.98 3.65 2.11
CA ILE A 59 0.14 3.91 1.20
C ILE A 59 1.35 4.35 2.01
N THR A 60 2.53 3.86 1.62
CA THR A 60 3.80 4.38 2.08
C THR A 60 4.61 4.97 0.96
N HIS A 61 5.39 6.00 1.31
CA HIS A 61 6.49 6.47 0.48
C HIS A 61 7.73 6.67 1.34
N SER A 62 8.88 6.27 0.79
CA SER A 62 10.16 6.84 1.17
C SER A 62 10.25 8.23 0.54
N THR A 63 9.94 9.27 1.32
CA THR A 63 9.96 10.65 0.81
C THR A 63 11.37 11.09 0.44
N THR A 64 12.40 10.44 0.99
CA THR A 64 13.82 10.58 0.59
C THR A 64 14.05 10.53 -0.92
N LYS A 65 13.25 9.73 -1.64
CA LYS A 65 13.43 9.48 -3.07
C LYS A 65 12.73 10.55 -3.90
N PHE A 66 11.75 10.17 -4.73
CA PHE A 66 11.16 11.05 -5.73
C PHE A 66 10.36 12.22 -5.15
N LEU A 67 9.82 12.11 -3.94
CA LEU A 67 9.03 13.18 -3.33
C LEU A 67 9.90 14.35 -2.87
N ALA A 68 11.03 14.09 -2.21
CA ALA A 68 12.04 15.11 -1.96
C ALA A 68 12.77 15.46 -3.26
N GLY A 69 13.24 14.45 -4.00
CA GLY A 69 13.81 14.56 -5.34
C GLY A 69 15.26 15.07 -5.41
N HIS A 70 15.78 15.66 -4.34
CA HIS A 70 17.08 16.34 -4.33
C HIS A 70 18.16 15.64 -3.47
N GLY A 71 17.83 14.51 -2.84
CA GLY A 71 18.81 13.66 -2.15
C GLY A 71 19.49 14.27 -0.91
N GLN A 72 18.92 15.32 -0.30
CA GLN A 72 19.47 15.96 0.91
C GLN A 72 18.63 15.77 2.17
N ALA A 73 17.46 15.13 2.07
CA ALA A 73 16.55 14.93 3.20
C ALA A 73 16.06 13.48 3.24
N ILE A 74 16.23 12.82 4.40
CA ILE A 74 15.66 11.50 4.65
C ILE A 74 14.28 11.70 5.26
N GLY A 75 13.30 10.94 4.75
CA GLY A 75 11.99 10.90 5.35
C GLY A 75 11.13 9.75 4.84
N GLY A 76 9.99 9.61 5.50
CA GLY A 76 8.93 8.68 5.12
C GLY A 76 7.57 9.30 5.41
N VAL A 77 6.55 8.81 4.72
CA VAL A 77 5.16 9.17 4.99
C VAL A 77 4.29 7.92 4.89
N ILE A 78 3.32 7.84 5.79
CA ILE A 78 2.22 6.88 5.75
C ILE A 78 0.96 7.70 5.46
N VAL A 79 0.17 7.25 4.49
CA VAL A 79 -1.10 7.86 4.11
C VAL A 79 -2.20 6.83 4.34
N ASP A 80 -3.15 7.15 5.20
CA ASP A 80 -4.37 6.37 5.41
C ASP A 80 -5.42 6.80 4.38
N GLY A 81 -5.99 5.83 3.65
CA GLY A 81 -7.06 6.07 2.69
C GLY A 81 -8.44 6.26 3.32
N GLY A 82 -8.61 5.96 4.62
CA GLY A 82 -9.89 6.05 5.31
C GLY A 82 -10.97 5.12 4.74
N ASN A 83 -10.57 4.07 4.02
CA ASN A 83 -11.43 3.21 3.22
C ASN A 83 -11.43 1.74 3.68
N PHE A 84 -10.98 1.47 4.90
CA PHE A 84 -11.01 0.14 5.52
C PHE A 84 -11.79 0.19 6.83
N ASP A 85 -12.69 -0.77 7.04
CA ASP A 85 -13.45 -0.90 8.29
C ASP A 85 -12.65 -1.64 9.35
N TRP A 86 -12.00 -0.88 10.22
CA TRP A 86 -11.27 -1.41 11.38
C TRP A 86 -12.18 -1.93 12.49
N THR A 87 -13.48 -1.62 12.46
CA THR A 87 -14.46 -1.98 13.51
C THR A 87 -15.13 -3.33 13.28
N SER A 88 -14.77 -4.03 12.21
CA SER A 88 -15.37 -5.29 11.77
C SER A 88 -15.24 -6.49 12.74
N GLY A 89 -14.63 -6.29 13.91
CA GLY A 89 -14.30 -7.36 14.87
C GLY A 89 -13.12 -8.26 14.48
N ARG A 90 -12.38 -7.95 13.41
CA ARG A 90 -11.17 -8.72 13.01
C ARG A 90 -9.90 -8.23 13.72
N PHE A 91 -9.91 -6.96 14.13
CA PHE A 91 -8.80 -6.30 14.81
C PHE A 91 -9.28 -5.92 16.21
N ASP A 92 -8.62 -6.47 17.22
CA ASP A 92 -8.84 -6.08 18.60
C ASP A 92 -8.08 -4.77 18.83
N ASN A 93 -8.76 -3.77 19.40
CA ASN A 93 -8.15 -2.52 19.84
C ASN A 93 -7.51 -2.68 21.22
#